data_AF-A0AAV0SZ57-F1
#
_entry.id   AF-A0AAV0SZ57-F1
#
_cell.length_a   1.000
_cell.length_b   1.000
_cell.length_c   1.000
_cell.angle_alpha   90.00
_cell.angle_beta   90.00
_cell.angle_gamma   90.00
#
_symmetry.space_group_name_H-M   'P 1'
#
loop_
_entity.id
_entity.type
_entity.pdbx_description
1 polymer ?
#
loop_
_entity_poly.entity_id
_entity_poly.type
_entity_poly.pdbx_seq_one_letter_code
_entity_poly.pdbx_strand_id
1 'polypeptide(L)'
;MDAAVRSTVPFVRASMEAFAHLLPSSLAVTLPPTSLLIATEHEAARKNKRLTKGKKGGKKKVVDPFTRKDWYDVKAPAIFSDRNCGKTLVNRTAGTKIASEGLRGRVFEVCLADLNKDEDQAFRKIRLCAEEIQGNQIITGFHGMDFTRDKLCSLIRKWQTLIEAFVDVKTTDGYLVRLFCIAFTKKRPNQIKKTTYAKTAQIRAIRKKMTSIMTEEASKCDIKDLFLKFVPEIIGKEIEKATQGIYPLQNVYIRKCKILKKPKFDLVRLMELHEGGAEEKGAKVAREEDQLVESMAGAGGRL
;
A
#
# COMPACT_ATOMS: atom_id res chain seq x y z
N MET A 1 -59.30 -18.62 21.24
CA MET A 1 -58.77 -18.26 22.58
C MET A 1 -57.29 -17.95 22.41
N ASP A 2 -56.96 -17.05 21.47
CA ASP A 2 -56.79 -15.59 21.67
C ASP A 2 -55.37 -15.26 22.11
N ALA A 3 -54.73 -14.15 21.76
CA ALA A 3 -54.68 -13.32 20.56
C ALA A 3 -53.41 -12.46 20.77
N ALA A 4 -52.72 -12.20 19.66
CA ALA A 4 -51.83 -11.07 19.36
C ALA A 4 -51.30 -10.16 20.49
N VAL A 5 -49.97 -9.93 20.51
CA VAL A 5 -49.39 -8.57 20.50
C VAL A 5 -48.11 -8.52 19.66
N ARG A 6 -48.19 -7.87 18.50
CA ARG A 6 -47.10 -7.20 17.77
C ARG A 6 -47.35 -5.69 17.90
N SER A 7 -46.31 -4.89 18.19
CA SER A 7 -46.24 -3.45 17.87
C SER A 7 -44.87 -2.91 18.30
N THR A 8 -43.97 -2.61 17.35
CA THR A 8 -43.69 -1.31 16.70
C THR A 8 -42.99 -0.27 17.57
N VAL A 9 -41.76 0.07 17.20
CA VAL A 9 -41.20 1.43 17.38
C VAL A 9 -40.43 1.81 16.11
N PRO A 10 -40.90 2.79 15.32
CA PRO A 10 -40.13 3.46 14.27
C PRO A 10 -39.48 4.75 14.82
N PHE A 11 -38.90 5.57 13.92
CA PHE A 11 -38.45 6.97 14.14
C PHE A 11 -36.99 7.08 14.65
N VAL A 12 -36.04 7.82 14.03
CA VAL A 12 -36.08 9.13 13.36
C VAL A 12 -34.96 9.23 12.30
N ARG A 13 -35.28 9.83 11.14
CA ARG A 13 -34.34 10.46 10.20
C ARG A 13 -34.75 11.93 10.07
N ALA A 14 -33.74 12.79 9.98
CA ALA A 14 -33.74 14.16 9.39
C ALA A 14 -34.07 15.38 10.28
N SER A 15 -33.12 16.32 10.23
CA SER A 15 -33.19 17.80 10.08
C SER A 15 -32.28 18.51 11.09
N MET A 16 -31.15 19.06 10.63
CA MET A 16 -30.95 20.43 10.12
C MET A 16 -30.87 21.50 11.22
N GLU A 17 -29.71 22.15 11.25
CA GLU A 17 -29.46 23.57 11.56
C GLU A 17 -30.09 24.22 12.80
N ALA A 18 -29.23 24.61 13.74
CA ALA A 18 -29.16 25.96 14.32
C ALA A 18 -28.27 25.93 15.56
N PHE A 19 -27.14 26.63 15.56
CA PHE A 19 -26.60 27.26 16.78
C PHE A 19 -25.54 28.30 16.40
N ALA A 20 -26.01 29.53 16.19
CA ALA A 20 -25.20 30.74 16.19
C ALA A 20 -25.84 31.71 17.21
N HIS A 21 -24.97 32.45 17.91
CA HIS A 21 -25.19 33.52 18.91
C HIS A 21 -25.03 33.16 20.38
N LEU A 22 -23.88 33.59 20.94
CA LEU A 22 -23.83 34.59 22.02
C LEU A 22 -22.46 35.32 22.02
N LEU A 23 -22.54 36.64 22.18
CA LEU A 23 -21.59 37.78 22.07
C LEU A 23 -20.50 37.80 23.19
N PRO A 24 -19.51 38.75 23.28
CA PRO A 24 -19.60 40.16 22.84
C PRO A 24 -18.34 40.95 22.36
N SER A 25 -18.65 42.03 21.63
CA SER A 25 -18.05 43.38 21.53
C SER A 25 -16.63 43.69 22.08
N SER A 26 -15.76 44.24 21.22
CA SER A 26 -15.20 45.61 21.32
C SER A 26 -14.12 45.87 20.24
N LEU A 27 -13.99 47.15 19.85
CA LEU A 27 -13.00 47.76 18.95
C LEU A 27 -13.30 47.74 17.44
N ALA A 28 -14.29 48.54 17.04
CA ALA A 28 -14.37 49.14 15.71
C ALA A 28 -13.73 50.54 15.75
N VAL A 29 -12.76 50.78 14.87
CA VAL A 29 -12.11 52.07 14.66
C VAL A 29 -13.01 52.98 13.83
N THR A 30 -13.22 54.19 14.33
CA THR A 30 -14.00 55.29 13.79
C THR A 30 -13.28 56.00 12.63
N LEU A 31 -13.98 56.25 11.52
CA LEU A 31 -13.66 57.31 10.56
C LEU A 31 -14.69 58.46 10.73
N PRO A 32 -14.28 59.74 10.70
CA PRO A 32 -15.21 60.86 10.81
C PRO A 32 -15.84 61.27 9.45
N PRO A 33 -17.03 61.90 9.48
CA PRO A 33 -17.79 62.31 8.29
C PRO A 33 -17.59 63.79 7.96
N THR A 34 -17.66 64.16 6.68
CA THR A 34 -17.89 65.56 6.27
C THR A 34 -18.85 65.64 5.06
N SER A 35 -20.05 66.14 5.38
CA SER A 35 -20.89 67.13 4.67
C SER A 35 -21.33 66.92 3.21
N LEU A 36 -22.64 66.66 3.08
CA LEU A 36 -23.67 67.32 2.25
C LEU A 36 -23.24 68.36 1.19
N LEU A 37 -23.74 68.21 -0.04
CA LEU A 37 -24.62 69.19 -0.71
C LEU A 37 -25.27 68.63 -1.99
N ILE A 38 -26.44 69.21 -2.32
CA ILE A 38 -27.51 68.77 -3.23
C ILE A 38 -27.42 69.42 -4.63
N ALA A 39 -27.89 68.69 -5.65
CA ALA A 39 -28.45 69.06 -6.98
C ALA A 39 -27.58 69.92 -7.95
N THR A 40 -27.44 69.59 -9.24
CA THR A 40 -28.44 69.75 -10.33
C THR A 40 -27.79 69.30 -11.65
N GLU A 41 -28.61 68.97 -12.66
CA GLU A 41 -28.22 68.52 -14.01
C GLU A 41 -27.55 69.62 -14.86
N HIS A 42 -26.63 69.24 -15.75
CA HIS A 42 -26.51 69.84 -17.09
C HIS A 42 -25.66 68.96 -18.04
N GLU A 43 -26.13 68.89 -19.28
CA GLU A 43 -25.66 68.04 -20.38
C GLU A 43 -24.49 68.66 -21.20
N ALA A 44 -23.69 67.76 -21.80
CA ALA A 44 -22.85 67.89 -23.01
C ALA A 44 -21.59 68.79 -23.06
N ALA A 45 -20.42 68.16 -23.26
CA ALA A 45 -19.72 68.11 -24.57
C ALA A 45 -18.24 67.64 -24.47
N ARG A 46 -17.92 66.58 -25.26
CA ARG A 46 -16.62 66.11 -25.79
C ARG A 46 -15.28 66.67 -25.23
N LYS A 47 -14.37 65.76 -24.86
CA LYS A 47 -13.07 65.54 -25.54
C LYS A 47 -12.30 64.30 -25.02
N ASN A 48 -11.99 63.39 -25.95
CA ASN A 48 -10.91 62.38 -25.96
C ASN A 48 -10.73 61.42 -24.77
N LYS A 49 -11.54 60.35 -24.76
CA LYS A 49 -11.22 59.10 -24.06
C LYS A 49 -10.07 58.39 -24.80
N ARG A 50 -8.83 58.74 -24.45
CA ARG A 50 -7.64 57.95 -24.81
C ARG A 50 -7.73 56.64 -24.02
N LEU A 51 -8.33 55.61 -24.64
CA LEU A 51 -8.22 54.24 -24.16
C LEU A 51 -6.75 53.83 -24.28
N THR A 52 -5.95 54.11 -23.25
CA THR A 52 -4.79 53.27 -22.98
C THR A 52 -5.34 51.91 -22.63
N LYS A 53 -5.33 51.04 -23.64
CA LYS A 53 -5.65 49.61 -23.59
C LYS A 53 -4.85 49.00 -22.45
N GLY A 54 -5.39 49.06 -21.24
CA GLY A 54 -4.92 48.30 -20.10
C GLY A 54 -4.92 46.86 -20.58
N LYS A 55 -3.72 46.29 -20.68
CA LYS A 55 -3.49 44.93 -21.15
C LYS A 55 -4.19 44.01 -20.16
N LYS A 56 -5.48 43.77 -20.42
CA LYS A 56 -6.38 42.89 -19.68
C LYS A 56 -5.61 41.59 -19.50
N GLY A 57 -5.28 41.29 -18.24
CA GLY A 57 -4.30 40.29 -17.84
C GLY A 57 -4.33 39.10 -18.77
N GLY A 58 -3.21 38.84 -19.44
CA GLY A 58 -3.12 37.84 -20.48
C GLY A 58 -3.79 36.56 -20.00
N LYS A 59 -4.87 36.14 -20.67
CA LYS A 59 -5.49 34.84 -20.46
C LYS A 59 -4.33 33.84 -20.43
N LYS A 60 -4.03 33.27 -19.25
CA LYS A 60 -3.10 32.13 -19.15
C LYS A 60 -3.52 31.20 -20.27
N LYS A 61 -2.63 30.94 -21.24
CA LYS A 61 -2.89 29.94 -22.28
C LYS A 61 -3.46 28.72 -21.55
N VAL A 62 -4.61 28.25 -22.00
CA VAL A 62 -5.21 27.00 -21.50
C VAL A 62 -4.25 25.91 -21.97
N VAL A 63 -3.26 25.62 -21.14
CA VAL A 63 -2.26 24.58 -21.37
C VAL A 63 -2.82 23.33 -20.71
N ASP A 64 -2.88 22.24 -21.47
CA ASP A 64 -3.34 20.94 -20.97
C ASP A 64 -2.54 20.56 -19.72
N PRO A 65 -3.20 20.32 -18.57
CA PRO A 65 -2.55 19.90 -17.33
C PRO A 65 -1.61 18.70 -17.48
N PHE A 66 -1.82 17.78 -18.43
CA PHE A 66 -0.95 16.61 -18.62
C PHE A 66 0.42 16.97 -19.22
N THR A 67 0.53 18.05 -19.99
CA THR A 67 1.82 18.51 -20.56
C THR A 67 2.82 18.96 -19.49
N ARG A 68 2.34 19.23 -18.27
CA ARG A 68 3.16 19.65 -17.12
C ARG A 68 3.57 18.50 -16.22
N LYS A 69 3.20 17.26 -16.55
CA LYS A 69 3.46 16.08 -15.74
C LYS A 69 4.51 15.22 -16.38
N ASP A 70 5.38 14.67 -15.55
CA ASP A 70 6.39 13.71 -15.95
C ASP A 70 6.01 12.31 -15.45
N TRP A 71 6.38 11.31 -16.23
CA TRP A 71 6.10 9.90 -15.96
C TRP A 71 7.28 9.26 -15.23
N TYR A 72 6.96 8.48 -14.21
CA TYR A 72 7.91 7.75 -13.39
C TYR A 72 7.51 6.28 -13.32
N ASP A 73 8.49 5.39 -13.46
CA ASP A 73 8.30 3.95 -13.38
C ASP A 73 8.50 3.48 -11.93
N VAL A 74 7.55 2.72 -11.40
CA VAL A 74 7.60 2.16 -10.04
C VAL A 74 8.33 0.84 -10.06
N LYS A 75 9.46 0.76 -9.34
CA LYS A 75 10.27 -0.45 -9.21
C LYS A 75 10.04 -1.17 -7.89
N ALA A 76 9.71 -2.45 -7.98
CA ALA A 76 9.67 -3.39 -6.87
C ALA A 76 11.08 -3.83 -6.45
N PRO A 77 11.26 -4.22 -5.17
CA PRO A 77 12.45 -4.91 -4.68
C PRO A 77 12.78 -6.16 -5.51
N ALA A 78 14.06 -6.56 -5.53
CA ALA A 78 14.55 -7.74 -6.26
C ALA A 78 14.02 -9.08 -5.71
N ILE A 79 13.29 -9.06 -4.60
CA ILE A 79 12.61 -10.25 -4.03
C ILE A 79 11.50 -10.76 -4.96
N PHE A 80 10.97 -9.89 -5.81
CA PHE A 80 9.91 -10.21 -6.78
C PHE A 80 10.51 -10.53 -8.15
N SER A 81 9.88 -11.46 -8.87
CA SER A 81 10.29 -11.84 -10.22
C SER A 81 10.17 -10.67 -11.21
N ASP A 82 9.02 -9.98 -11.19
CA ASP A 82 8.77 -8.79 -12.01
C ASP A 82 9.01 -7.53 -11.20
N ARG A 83 10.02 -6.76 -11.62
CA ARG A 83 10.41 -5.52 -10.94
C ARG A 83 9.57 -4.31 -11.35
N ASN A 84 8.84 -4.37 -12.45
CA ASN A 84 8.08 -3.23 -12.95
C ASN A 84 6.62 -3.31 -12.46
N CYS A 85 6.28 -2.55 -11.42
CA CYS A 85 4.94 -2.59 -10.81
C CYS A 85 3.93 -1.70 -11.53
N GLY A 86 4.38 -0.73 -12.31
CA GLY A 86 3.52 0.22 -13.01
C GLY A 86 4.16 1.59 -13.18
N LYS A 87 3.34 2.55 -13.62
CA LYS A 87 3.77 3.93 -13.89
C LYS A 87 2.93 4.92 -13.11
N THR A 88 3.56 6.03 -12.70
CA THR A 88 2.90 7.12 -12.01
C THR A 88 3.29 8.45 -12.60
N LEU A 89 2.37 9.40 -12.54
CA LEU A 89 2.55 10.75 -13.06
C LEU A 89 2.58 11.76 -11.92
N VAL A 90 3.53 12.69 -11.97
CA VAL A 90 3.66 13.80 -11.02
C VAL A 90 3.98 15.08 -11.78
N ASN A 91 3.58 16.21 -11.21
CA ASN A 91 3.89 17.51 -11.78
C ASN A 91 5.41 17.67 -11.87
N ARG A 92 5.89 18.18 -13.02
CA ARG A 92 7.28 18.55 -13.21
C ARG A 92 7.73 19.52 -12.13
N THR A 93 8.98 19.37 -11.69
CA THR A 93 9.61 20.28 -10.73
C THR A 93 9.49 21.72 -11.24
N ALA A 94 8.87 22.58 -10.43
CA ALA A 94 8.62 23.97 -10.78
C ALA A 94 8.81 24.86 -9.54
N GLY A 95 9.79 25.77 -9.61
CA GLY A 95 10.14 26.65 -8.49
C GLY A 95 10.56 25.84 -7.26
N THR A 96 9.92 26.09 -6.13
CA THR A 96 10.22 25.45 -4.84
C THR A 96 9.56 24.07 -4.65
N LYS A 97 8.69 23.64 -5.57
CA LYS A 97 8.01 22.34 -5.48
C LYS A 97 8.76 21.31 -6.32
N ILE A 98 9.45 20.41 -5.63
CA ILE A 98 10.24 19.34 -6.25
C ILE A 98 9.33 18.12 -6.50
N ALA A 99 9.40 17.54 -7.70
CA ALA A 99 8.61 16.36 -8.05
C ALA A 99 8.91 15.16 -7.15
N SER A 100 10.17 15.03 -6.70
CA SER A 100 10.61 13.92 -5.85
C SER A 100 9.94 13.93 -4.47
N GLU A 101 9.80 15.10 -3.85
CA GLU A 101 9.11 15.24 -2.57
C GLU A 101 7.62 14.83 -2.67
N GLY A 102 6.97 15.17 -3.79
CA GLY A 102 5.58 14.79 -4.04
C GLY A 102 5.36 13.31 -4.35
N LEU A 103 6.42 12.57 -4.67
CA LEU A 103 6.41 11.13 -4.97
C LEU A 103 6.76 10.28 -3.74
N ARG A 104 7.69 10.76 -2.90
CA ARG A 104 8.08 10.07 -1.67
C ARG A 104 6.89 9.92 -0.72
N GLY A 105 6.83 8.79 -0.02
CA GLY A 105 5.74 8.48 0.91
C GLY A 105 4.44 8.02 0.26
N ARG A 106 4.33 8.00 -1.08
CA ARG A 106 3.19 7.36 -1.75
C ARG A 106 3.21 5.86 -1.52
N VAL A 107 2.02 5.27 -1.39
CA VAL A 107 1.83 3.85 -1.16
C VAL A 107 1.10 3.26 -2.35
N PHE A 108 1.70 2.25 -2.97
CA PHE A 108 1.17 1.49 -4.08
C PHE A 108 0.67 0.14 -3.58
N GLU A 109 -0.57 -0.20 -3.91
CA GLU A 109 -1.17 -1.51 -3.61
C GLU A 109 -1.13 -2.34 -4.90
N VAL A 110 -0.41 -3.46 -4.88
CA VAL A 110 -0.21 -4.34 -6.03
C VAL A 110 -0.53 -5.78 -5.61
N CYS A 111 -1.03 -6.59 -6.53
CA CYS A 111 -1.25 -8.01 -6.29
C CYS A 111 0.09 -8.77 -6.29
N LEU A 112 0.24 -9.77 -5.42
CA LEU A 112 1.44 -10.62 -5.42
C LEU A 112 1.52 -11.49 -6.68
N ALA A 113 0.38 -11.93 -7.23
CA ALA A 113 0.37 -12.69 -8.48
C ALA A 113 0.98 -11.90 -9.65
N ASP A 114 0.72 -10.61 -9.74
CA ASP A 114 1.26 -9.75 -10.80
C ASP A 114 2.79 -9.56 -10.66
N LEU A 115 3.33 -9.68 -9.45
CA LEU A 115 4.76 -9.53 -9.17
C LEU A 115 5.55 -10.83 -9.36
N ASN A 116 4.93 -11.99 -9.13
CA ASN A 116 5.59 -13.30 -9.22
C ASN A 116 5.15 -14.16 -10.41
N LYS A 117 4.12 -13.74 -11.16
CA LYS A 117 3.44 -14.53 -12.22
C LYS A 117 2.80 -15.83 -11.74
N ASP A 118 2.52 -15.91 -10.43
CA ASP A 118 1.88 -17.07 -9.81
C ASP A 118 0.42 -16.76 -9.44
N GLU A 119 -0.53 -17.33 -10.17
CA GLU A 119 -1.97 -17.06 -9.95
C GLU A 119 -2.50 -17.57 -8.60
N ASP A 120 -1.89 -18.61 -8.04
CA ASP A 120 -2.27 -19.16 -6.73
C ASP A 120 -2.19 -18.13 -5.60
N GLN A 121 -1.35 -17.10 -5.77
CA GLN A 121 -1.10 -16.06 -4.78
C GLN A 121 -1.90 -14.77 -5.04
N ALA A 122 -2.89 -14.81 -5.95
CA ALA A 122 -3.68 -13.64 -6.34
C ALA A 122 -4.49 -12.98 -5.20
N PHE A 123 -4.74 -13.70 -4.10
CA PHE A 123 -5.48 -13.17 -2.97
C PHE A 123 -4.65 -12.27 -2.03
N ARG A 124 -3.34 -12.13 -2.28
CA ARG A 124 -2.43 -11.34 -1.44
C ARG A 124 -2.15 -10.01 -2.10
N LYS A 125 -2.43 -8.93 -1.37
CA LYS A 125 -2.10 -7.58 -1.77
C LYS A 125 -0.91 -7.07 -0.99
N ILE A 126 0.04 -6.49 -1.69
CA ILE A 126 1.27 -5.94 -1.12
C ILE A 126 1.22 -4.43 -1.24
N ARG A 127 1.60 -3.77 -0.15
CA ARG A 127 1.73 -2.32 -0.08
C ARG A 127 3.20 -1.97 -0.13
N LEU A 128 3.59 -1.33 -1.22
CA LEU A 128 4.93 -0.82 -1.47
C LEU A 128 4.92 0.69 -1.28
N CYS A 129 5.88 1.24 -0.53
CA CYS A 129 6.00 2.67 -0.30
C CYS A 129 7.18 3.23 -1.10
N ALA A 130 6.98 4.35 -1.79
CA ALA A 130 8.06 5.09 -2.45
C ALA A 130 8.98 5.71 -1.39
N GLU A 131 10.22 5.25 -1.32
CA GLU A 131 11.20 5.77 -0.35
C GLU A 131 12.23 6.68 -1.02
N GLU A 132 12.75 6.27 -2.18
CA GLU A 132 13.75 7.03 -2.92
C GLU A 132 13.45 7.07 -4.42
N ILE A 133 13.95 8.09 -5.11
CA ILE A 133 13.72 8.30 -6.54
C ILE A 133 15.06 8.47 -7.23
N GLN A 134 15.35 7.59 -8.19
CA GLN A 134 16.55 7.61 -9.00
C GLN A 134 16.18 7.96 -10.44
N GLY A 135 16.44 9.22 -10.83
CA GLY A 135 16.03 9.71 -12.14
C GLY A 135 14.52 9.54 -12.34
N ASN A 136 14.13 8.68 -13.29
CA ASN A 136 12.72 8.38 -13.60
C ASN A 136 12.16 7.15 -12.87
N GLN A 137 12.97 6.50 -12.02
CA GLN A 137 12.61 5.26 -11.35
C GLN A 137 12.33 5.51 -9.87
N ILE A 138 11.22 4.98 -9.38
CA ILE A 138 10.83 5.06 -7.97
C ILE A 138 11.24 3.74 -7.31
N ILE A 139 12.14 3.83 -6.34
CA ILE A 139 12.58 2.71 -5.52
C ILE A 139 11.60 2.55 -4.37
N THR A 140 11.01 1.37 -4.27
CA THR A 140 10.00 1.08 -3.25
C THR A 140 10.51 0.17 -2.14
N GLY A 141 10.04 0.43 -0.93
CA GLY A 141 10.22 -0.42 0.25
C GLY A 141 8.92 -1.09 0.66
N PHE A 142 9.01 -2.20 1.40
CA PHE A 142 7.85 -2.89 1.94
C PHE A 142 7.15 -2.02 3.00
N HIS A 143 5.83 -1.82 2.88
CA HIS A 143 5.03 -1.10 3.87
C HIS A 143 4.03 -2.00 4.60
N GLY A 144 3.47 -2.99 3.91
CA GLY A 144 2.54 -3.92 4.52
C GLY A 144 1.96 -4.93 3.53
N MET A 145 1.14 -5.81 4.07
CA MET A 145 0.45 -6.86 3.31
C MET A 145 -1.00 -6.92 3.77
N ASP A 146 -1.92 -7.16 2.85
CA ASP A 146 -3.34 -7.36 3.13
C ASP A 146 -3.90 -8.52 2.30
N PHE A 147 -5.05 -9.03 2.72
CA PHE A 147 -5.82 -10.00 1.96
C PHE A 147 -6.85 -9.31 1.06
N THR A 148 -7.17 -9.92 -0.06
CA THR A 148 -8.34 -9.54 -0.85
C THR A 148 -9.64 -9.88 -0.08
N ARG A 149 -10.71 -9.13 -0.36
CA ARG A 149 -11.98 -9.28 0.35
C ARG A 149 -12.67 -10.60 -0.04
N ASP A 150 -12.62 -10.95 -1.31
CA ASP A 150 -13.13 -12.19 -1.90
C ASP A 150 -12.57 -13.43 -1.17
N LYS A 151 -11.25 -13.54 -1.02
CA LYS A 151 -10.63 -14.66 -0.30
C LYS A 151 -11.05 -14.71 1.15
N LEU A 152 -11.03 -13.58 1.86
CA LEU A 152 -11.44 -13.51 3.26
C LEU A 152 -12.90 -13.98 3.43
N CYS A 153 -13.82 -13.45 2.62
CA CYS A 153 -15.23 -13.84 2.66
C CYS A 153 -15.46 -15.30 2.28
N SER A 154 -14.66 -15.87 1.38
CA SER A 154 -14.74 -17.29 0.99
C SER A 154 -14.30 -18.26 2.09
N LEU A 155 -13.32 -17.85 2.91
CA LEU A 155 -12.82 -18.64 4.05
C LEU A 155 -13.81 -18.65 5.22
N ILE A 156 -14.50 -17.52 5.47
CA ILE A 156 -15.48 -17.40 6.55
C ILE A 156 -16.77 -18.13 6.15
N ARG A 157 -16.83 -19.42 6.50
CA ARG A 157 -18.02 -20.25 6.37
C ARG A 157 -18.71 -20.46 7.72
N LYS A 158 -20.02 -20.76 7.68
CA LYS A 158 -20.79 -21.18 8.86
C LYS A 158 -20.31 -22.53 9.38
N TRP A 159 -20.67 -22.87 10.63
CA TRP A 159 -20.46 -24.19 11.27
C TRP A 159 -19.02 -24.52 11.70
N GLN A 160 -18.15 -23.53 11.71
CA GLN A 160 -16.77 -23.60 12.22
C GLN A 160 -16.50 -22.38 13.11
N THR A 161 -15.50 -22.47 13.97
CA THR A 161 -15.05 -21.35 14.80
C THR A 161 -13.98 -20.57 14.06
N LEU A 162 -14.12 -19.25 14.06
CA LEU A 162 -13.09 -18.31 13.63
C LEU A 162 -12.18 -18.01 14.84
N ILE A 163 -10.87 -18.15 14.65
CA ILE A 163 -9.86 -17.79 15.65
C ILE A 163 -8.97 -16.69 15.08
N GLU A 164 -8.97 -15.55 15.77
CA GLU A 164 -8.13 -14.38 15.45
C GLU A 164 -7.06 -14.19 16.52
N ALA A 165 -5.86 -13.81 16.09
CA ALA A 165 -4.77 -13.39 16.95
C ALA A 165 -4.04 -12.19 16.31
N PHE A 166 -3.51 -11.31 17.15
CA PHE A 166 -2.66 -10.20 16.73
C PHE A 166 -1.42 -10.12 17.63
N VAL A 167 -0.30 -9.69 17.06
CA VAL A 167 0.95 -9.49 17.78
C VAL A 167 1.65 -8.26 17.24
N ASP A 168 2.25 -7.50 18.15
CA ASP A 168 3.20 -6.44 17.85
C ASP A 168 4.62 -6.95 18.08
N VAL A 169 5.43 -6.97 17.04
CA VAL A 169 6.80 -7.49 17.08
C VAL A 169 7.76 -6.44 16.54
N LYS A 170 8.93 -6.36 17.15
CA LYS A 170 10.05 -5.59 16.62
C LYS A 170 10.97 -6.54 15.85
N THR A 171 11.21 -6.24 14.58
CA THR A 171 12.20 -6.99 13.79
C THR A 171 13.62 -6.58 14.18
N THR A 172 14.60 -7.38 13.79
CA THR A 172 16.04 -7.11 13.89
C THR A 172 16.42 -5.73 13.33
N ASP A 173 15.80 -5.36 12.22
CA ASP A 173 15.97 -4.10 11.48
C ASP A 173 15.44 -2.86 12.22
N GLY A 174 14.75 -3.07 13.34
CA GLY A 174 14.15 -1.99 14.11
C GLY A 174 12.79 -1.52 13.62
N TYR A 175 12.14 -2.23 12.69
CA TYR A 175 10.75 -1.97 12.34
C TYR A 175 9.82 -2.54 13.41
N LEU A 176 8.77 -1.79 13.75
CA LEU A 176 7.66 -2.31 14.57
C LEU A 176 6.53 -2.74 13.64
N VAL A 177 6.23 -4.03 13.66
CA VAL A 177 5.25 -4.67 12.76
C VAL A 177 4.11 -5.26 13.59
N ARG A 178 2.87 -4.99 13.18
CA ARG A 178 1.67 -5.63 13.70
C ARG A 178 1.20 -6.71 12.72
N LEU A 179 1.26 -7.95 13.16
CA LEU A 179 0.82 -9.11 12.41
C LEU A 179 -0.56 -9.55 12.88
N PHE A 180 -1.45 -9.86 11.94
CA PHE A 180 -2.76 -10.43 12.19
C PHE A 180 -2.82 -11.82 11.61
N CYS A 181 -3.15 -12.81 12.41
CA CYS A 181 -3.35 -14.18 11.98
C CYS A 181 -4.81 -14.59 12.15
N ILE A 182 -5.30 -15.32 11.15
CA ILE A 182 -6.62 -15.94 11.15
C ILE A 182 -6.47 -17.45 11.01
N ALA A 183 -7.32 -18.19 11.70
CA ALA A 183 -7.40 -19.63 11.62
C ALA A 183 -8.85 -20.09 11.74
N PHE A 184 -9.16 -21.21 11.09
CA PHE A 184 -10.48 -21.84 11.17
C PHE A 184 -10.36 -23.25 11.72
N THR A 185 -11.38 -23.71 12.44
CA THR A 185 -11.44 -25.10 12.89
C THR A 185 -11.70 -26.04 11.72
N LYS A 186 -10.99 -27.18 11.71
CA LYS A 186 -11.16 -28.22 10.69
C LYS A 186 -12.07 -29.32 11.21
N LYS A 187 -12.95 -29.83 10.35
CA LYS A 187 -13.75 -31.02 10.63
C LYS A 187 -12.87 -32.26 10.60
N ARG A 188 -12.99 -33.12 11.62
CA ARG A 188 -12.29 -34.42 11.62
C ARG A 188 -12.94 -35.37 10.61
N PRO A 189 -12.16 -36.24 9.95
CA PRO A 189 -12.74 -37.32 9.16
C PRO A 189 -13.64 -38.18 10.07
N ASN A 190 -14.78 -38.62 9.55
CA ASN A 190 -15.79 -39.42 10.27
C ASN A 190 -16.57 -38.70 11.40
N GLN A 191 -16.49 -37.37 11.48
CA GLN A 191 -17.32 -36.61 12.41
C GLN A 191 -18.78 -36.52 11.93
N ILE A 192 -19.70 -37.11 12.70
CA ILE A 192 -21.16 -37.10 12.42
C ILE A 192 -21.74 -35.69 12.53
N LYS A 193 -21.34 -34.93 13.57
CA LYS A 193 -21.81 -33.54 13.76
C LYS A 193 -21.41 -32.66 12.57
N LYS A 194 -22.37 -31.88 12.06
CA LYS A 194 -22.12 -30.88 11.01
C LYS A 194 -21.28 -29.71 11.52
N THR A 195 -21.34 -29.41 12.81
CA THR A 195 -20.67 -28.28 13.45
C THR A 195 -19.34 -28.66 14.09
N THR A 196 -18.38 -27.74 14.04
CA THR A 196 -17.01 -27.92 14.53
C THR A 196 -16.60 -26.72 15.37
N TYR A 197 -17.31 -26.51 16.49
CA TYR A 197 -17.02 -25.41 17.39
C TYR A 197 -15.96 -25.81 18.43
N ALA A 198 -14.93 -24.98 18.57
CA ALA A 198 -13.93 -25.13 19.64
C ALA A 198 -14.47 -24.53 20.94
N LYS A 199 -14.13 -25.15 22.08
CA LYS A 199 -14.47 -24.59 23.40
C LYS A 199 -13.67 -23.30 23.64
N THR A 200 -14.22 -22.36 24.40
CA THR A 200 -13.56 -21.08 24.70
C THR A 200 -12.16 -21.25 25.32
N ALA A 201 -11.97 -22.26 26.17
CA ALA A 201 -10.66 -22.60 26.73
C ALA A 201 -9.64 -23.03 25.65
N GLN A 202 -10.07 -23.84 24.68
CA GLN A 202 -9.22 -24.26 23.56
C GLN A 202 -8.86 -23.06 22.67
N ILE A 203 -9.82 -22.16 22.40
CA ILE A 203 -9.57 -20.93 21.61
C ILE A 203 -8.48 -20.08 22.28
N ARG A 204 -8.54 -19.90 23.62
CA ARG A 204 -7.52 -19.15 24.38
C ARG A 204 -6.15 -19.82 24.31
N ALA A 205 -6.10 -21.14 24.46
CA ALA A 205 -4.84 -21.90 24.35
C ALA A 205 -4.22 -21.81 22.95
N ILE A 206 -5.05 -21.92 21.90
CA ILE A 206 -4.61 -21.76 20.50
C ILE A 206 -4.09 -20.34 20.27
N ARG A 207 -4.81 -19.30 20.71
CA ARG A 207 -4.34 -17.90 20.59
C ARG A 207 -2.98 -17.69 21.24
N LYS A 208 -2.74 -18.24 22.44
CA LYS A 208 -1.44 -18.15 23.11
C LYS A 208 -0.31 -18.79 22.30
N LYS A 209 -0.57 -19.96 21.69
CA LYS A 209 0.42 -20.62 20.81
C LYS A 209 0.66 -19.83 19.53
N MET A 210 -0.40 -19.31 18.89
CA MET A 210 -0.29 -18.46 17.69
C MET A 210 0.59 -17.24 17.97
N THR A 211 0.33 -16.55 19.09
CA THR A 211 1.12 -15.35 19.44
C THR A 211 2.57 -15.68 19.74
N SER A 212 2.86 -16.81 20.39
CA SER A 212 4.25 -17.24 20.67
C SER A 212 5.03 -17.47 19.38
N ILE A 213 4.51 -18.33 18.49
CA ILE A 213 5.17 -18.70 17.23
C ILE A 213 5.35 -17.47 16.33
N MET A 214 4.33 -16.61 16.23
CA MET A 214 4.45 -15.37 15.46
C MET A 214 5.53 -14.44 16.01
N THR A 215 5.66 -14.34 17.34
CA THR A 215 6.69 -13.51 17.98
C THR A 215 8.08 -14.09 17.75
N GLU A 216 8.24 -15.40 17.93
CA GLU A 216 9.51 -16.10 17.77
C GLU A 216 10.04 -16.03 16.34
N GLU A 217 9.17 -16.21 15.34
CA GLU A 217 9.56 -16.16 13.93
C GLU A 217 9.83 -14.74 13.43
N ALA A 218 9.04 -13.76 13.88
CA ALA A 218 9.18 -12.38 13.43
C ALA A 218 10.31 -11.60 14.16
N SER A 219 10.68 -11.98 15.38
CA SER A 219 11.76 -11.30 16.12
C SER A 219 13.16 -11.68 15.61
N LYS A 220 13.31 -12.87 15.02
CA LYS A 220 14.59 -13.39 14.53
C LYS A 220 14.95 -12.89 13.12
N CYS A 221 13.98 -12.36 12.39
CA CYS A 221 14.11 -12.07 10.97
C CYS A 221 14.05 -10.58 10.66
N ASP A 222 14.79 -10.21 9.63
CA ASP A 222 14.68 -8.94 8.94
C ASP A 222 13.33 -8.84 8.21
N ILE A 223 12.94 -7.64 7.77
CA ILE A 223 11.70 -7.47 6.98
C ILE A 223 11.75 -8.28 5.68
N LYS A 224 12.93 -8.38 5.05
CA LYS A 224 13.12 -9.13 3.80
C LYS A 224 12.78 -10.60 4.01
N ASP A 225 13.40 -11.21 5.01
CA ASP A 225 13.24 -12.62 5.35
C ASP A 225 11.85 -12.92 5.88
N LEU A 226 11.30 -12.01 6.68
CA LEU A 226 9.94 -12.12 7.18
C LEU A 226 8.91 -12.12 6.03
N PHE A 227 9.12 -11.27 5.02
CA PHE A 227 8.29 -11.28 3.81
C PHE A 227 8.45 -12.58 3.01
N LEU A 228 9.68 -13.08 2.85
CA LEU A 228 9.94 -14.38 2.22
C LEU A 228 9.28 -15.55 2.96
N LYS A 229 9.08 -15.46 4.28
CA LYS A 229 8.30 -16.45 5.05
C LYS A 229 6.79 -16.34 4.85
N PHE A 230 6.27 -15.17 4.47
CA PHE A 230 4.85 -14.96 4.22
C PHE A 230 4.38 -15.61 2.91
N VAL A 231 5.21 -15.61 1.87
CA VAL A 231 4.87 -16.11 0.52
C VAL A 231 4.54 -17.63 0.55
N PRO A 232 5.40 -18.53 1.05
CA PRO A 232 5.13 -19.97 1.14
C PRO A 232 4.36 -20.40 2.40
N GLU A 233 3.91 -19.44 3.22
CA GLU A 233 3.08 -19.67 4.42
C GLU A 233 3.75 -20.54 5.50
N ILE A 234 5.06 -20.39 5.68
CA ILE A 234 5.82 -21.19 6.66
C ILE A 234 5.24 -21.01 8.08
N ILE A 235 4.97 -19.77 8.47
CA ILE A 235 4.42 -19.44 9.79
C ILE A 235 3.01 -20.06 9.98
N GLY A 236 2.19 -20.07 8.93
CA GLY A 236 0.86 -20.67 8.98
C GLY A 236 0.92 -22.18 9.22
N LYS A 237 1.79 -22.87 8.48
CA LYS A 237 2.02 -24.32 8.60
C LYS A 237 2.60 -24.71 9.96
N GLU A 238 3.47 -23.87 10.52
CA GLU A 238 4.05 -24.10 11.84
C GLU A 238 3.00 -23.98 12.96
N ILE A 239 2.13 -22.97 12.87
CA ILE A 239 0.98 -22.83 13.77
C ILE A 239 0.05 -24.04 13.67
N GLU A 240 -0.24 -24.53 12.46
CA GLU A 240 -1.08 -25.72 12.26
C GLU A 240 -0.51 -26.96 12.97
N LYS A 241 0.80 -27.21 12.81
CA LYS A 241 1.49 -28.33 13.48
C LYS A 241 1.45 -28.21 15.00
N ALA A 242 1.78 -27.03 15.55
CA ALA A 242 1.83 -26.82 17.00
C ALA A 242 0.46 -26.87 17.70
N THR A 243 -0.62 -26.57 16.96
CA THR A 243 -1.99 -26.52 17.49
C THR A 243 -2.77 -27.82 17.30
N GLN A 244 -2.29 -28.74 16.45
CA GLN A 244 -2.93 -30.02 16.15
C GLN A 244 -3.26 -30.86 17.41
N GLY A 245 -2.42 -30.78 18.45
CA GLY A 245 -2.66 -31.45 19.74
C GLY A 245 -3.83 -30.89 20.56
N ILE A 246 -4.26 -29.65 20.31
CA ILE A 246 -5.41 -29.03 21.00
C ILE A 246 -6.69 -29.24 20.17
N TYR A 247 -6.66 -28.77 18.93
CA TYR A 247 -7.78 -28.84 18.00
C TYR A 247 -7.23 -28.75 16.55
N PRO A 248 -7.75 -29.55 15.61
CA PRO A 248 -7.31 -29.47 14.22
C PRO A 248 -7.75 -28.14 13.58
N LEU A 249 -6.80 -27.40 13.00
CA LEU A 249 -7.05 -26.16 12.28
C LEU A 249 -6.92 -26.38 10.77
N GLN A 250 -7.47 -25.44 10.00
CA GLN A 250 -7.29 -25.31 8.57
C GLN A 250 -7.20 -23.83 8.22
N ASN A 251 -6.61 -23.53 7.06
CA ASN A 251 -6.58 -22.18 6.49
C ASN A 251 -5.97 -21.17 7.47
N VAL A 252 -4.81 -21.51 8.05
CA VAL A 252 -4.08 -20.62 8.94
C VAL A 252 -3.23 -19.67 8.10
N TYR A 253 -3.64 -18.40 8.06
CA TYR A 253 -2.99 -17.37 7.27
C TYR A 253 -2.61 -16.16 8.11
N ILE A 254 -1.53 -15.48 7.70
CA ILE A 254 -1.28 -14.11 8.13
C ILE A 254 -2.12 -13.20 7.25
N ARG A 255 -3.26 -12.78 7.79
CA ARG A 255 -4.25 -11.96 7.09
C ARG A 255 -3.70 -10.58 6.72
N LYS A 256 -3.00 -9.94 7.65
CA LYS A 256 -2.55 -8.56 7.49
C LYS A 256 -1.25 -8.33 8.23
N CYS A 257 -0.35 -7.59 7.59
CA CYS A 257 0.87 -7.08 8.17
C CYS A 257 0.87 -5.56 8.02
N LYS A 258 1.01 -4.84 9.14
CA LYS A 258 1.12 -3.38 9.16
C LYS A 258 2.44 -2.98 9.79
N ILE A 259 3.22 -2.14 9.12
CA ILE A 259 4.32 -1.43 9.78
C ILE A 259 3.73 -0.27 10.58
N LEU A 260 3.94 -0.29 11.90
CA LEU A 260 3.56 0.77 12.82
C LEU A 260 4.62 1.86 12.87
N LYS A 261 5.89 1.46 12.95
CA LYS A 261 7.03 2.37 13.02
C LYS A 261 8.13 1.87 12.09
N LYS A 262 8.58 2.76 11.21
CA LYS A 262 9.78 2.55 10.42
C LYS A 262 11.01 3.03 11.23
N PRO A 263 12.16 2.34 11.12
CA PRO A 263 13.43 2.84 11.65
C PRO A 263 13.88 4.08 10.85
N LYS A 264 15.04 4.63 11.21
CA LYS A 264 15.64 5.73 10.44
C LYS A 264 15.89 5.28 9.01
N PHE A 265 15.76 6.22 8.08
CA PHE A 265 15.92 5.95 6.67
C PHE A 265 17.39 5.74 6.34
N ASP A 266 17.73 4.53 5.91
CA ASP A 266 19.09 4.15 5.51
C ASP A 266 19.12 3.80 4.02
N LEU A 267 19.79 4.65 3.23
CA LEU A 267 19.90 4.48 1.77
C LEU A 267 20.59 3.18 1.38
N VAL A 268 21.64 2.79 2.09
CA VAL A 268 22.42 1.57 1.80
C VAL A 268 21.52 0.33 1.85
N ARG A 269 20.75 0.19 2.92
CA ARG A 269 19.86 -0.96 3.12
C ARG A 269 18.74 -1.03 2.08
N LEU A 270 18.30 0.13 1.62
CA LEU A 270 17.33 0.23 0.54
C LEU A 270 17.94 -0.16 -0.82
N MET A 271 19.18 0.22 -1.11
CA MET A 271 19.81 -0.17 -2.38
C MET A 271 20.09 -1.68 -2.43
N GLU A 272 20.51 -2.29 -1.33
CA GLU A 272 20.67 -3.75 -1.23
C GLU A 272 19.40 -4.54 -1.55
N LEU A 273 18.20 -3.98 -1.29
CA LEU A 273 16.92 -4.59 -1.66
C LEU A 273 16.71 -4.67 -3.18
N HIS A 274 17.36 -3.79 -3.92
CA HIS A 274 17.16 -3.58 -5.36
C HIS A 274 18.36 -4.03 -6.20
N GLU A 275 19.53 -4.18 -5.59
CA GLU A 275 20.78 -4.64 -6.23
C GLU A 275 20.88 -6.17 -6.28
N GLY A 276 20.25 -6.89 -5.34
CA GLY A 276 20.27 -8.37 -5.26
C GLY A 276 19.58 -9.14 -6.40
N GLY A 277 19.28 -8.48 -7.52
CA GLY A 277 18.74 -9.08 -8.74
C GLY A 277 19.63 -8.88 -9.98
N ALA A 278 20.85 -8.35 -9.80
CA ALA A 278 21.84 -8.18 -10.86
C ALA A 278 22.93 -9.27 -10.86
N GLU A 279 22.65 -10.47 -10.32
CA GLU A 279 23.31 -11.68 -10.81
C GLU A 279 22.46 -12.23 -11.97
N GLU A 280 22.52 -11.52 -13.10
CA GLU A 280 22.30 -12.19 -14.37
C GLU A 280 23.31 -13.33 -14.46
N LYS A 281 22.78 -14.55 -14.62
CA LYS A 281 23.50 -15.73 -15.08
C LYS A 281 24.56 -15.27 -16.07
N GLY A 282 25.84 -15.43 -15.71
CA GLY A 282 26.97 -15.06 -16.56
C GLY A 282 26.72 -15.52 -17.98
N ALA A 283 26.46 -14.55 -18.87
CA ALA A 283 26.61 -14.77 -20.29
C ALA A 283 28.06 -15.19 -20.46
N LYS A 284 28.27 -16.47 -20.77
CA LYS A 284 29.57 -16.97 -21.19
C LYS A 284 30.03 -16.05 -22.31
N VAL A 285 31.03 -15.22 -22.01
CA VAL A 285 31.84 -14.60 -23.05
C VAL A 285 32.50 -15.76 -23.77
N ALA A 286 31.95 -16.13 -24.92
CA ALA A 286 32.60 -17.04 -25.84
C ALA A 286 33.89 -16.35 -26.25
N ARG A 287 35.00 -16.87 -25.75
CA ARG A 287 36.35 -16.45 -26.08
C ARG A 287 36.60 -16.86 -27.53
N GLU A 288 36.80 -15.89 -28.41
CA GLU A 288 37.10 -16.07 -29.84
C GLU A 288 38.53 -16.61 -30.06
N GLU A 289 38.86 -17.78 -29.49
CA GLU A 289 40.18 -18.41 -29.67
C GLU A 289 40.11 -19.74 -30.44
N ASP A 290 38.93 -20.30 -30.73
CA ASP A 290 38.79 -21.62 -31.38
C ASP A 290 38.64 -21.58 -32.92
N GLN A 291 38.62 -20.41 -33.57
CA GLN A 291 38.47 -20.32 -35.04
C GLN A 291 39.78 -20.29 -35.85
N LEU A 292 40.95 -20.33 -35.19
CA LEU A 292 42.25 -20.23 -35.88
C LEU A 292 43.02 -21.56 -36.00
N VAL A 293 42.53 -22.66 -35.43
CA VAL A 293 43.30 -23.93 -35.38
C VAL A 293 42.79 -24.98 -36.38
N GLU A 294 41.61 -24.81 -36.95
CA GLU A 294 41.02 -25.82 -37.86
C GLU A 294 41.32 -25.60 -39.36
N SER A 295 42.02 -24.52 -39.73
CA SER A 295 42.30 -24.18 -41.14
C SER A 295 43.71 -24.51 -41.64
N MET A 296 44.62 -25.04 -40.81
CA MET A 296 45.97 -25.42 -41.26
C MET A 296 46.49 -26.70 -40.57
N ALA A 297 45.93 -27.86 -40.92
CA ALA A 297 46.64 -29.13 -40.79
C ALA A 297 46.05 -30.20 -41.73
N GLY A 298 46.78 -30.55 -42.79
CA GLY A 298 46.68 -31.89 -43.38
C GLY A 298 46.27 -31.99 -44.85
N ALA A 299 47.12 -31.54 -45.78
CA ALA A 299 47.24 -32.17 -47.08
C ALA A 299 48.73 -32.40 -47.36
N GLY A 300 49.18 -33.64 -47.16
CA GLY A 300 50.52 -34.08 -47.54
C GLY A 300 50.66 -34.19 -49.06
N GLY A 301 51.87 -34.00 -49.56
CA GLY A 301 52.19 -34.32 -50.95
C GLY A 301 53.51 -33.78 -51.49
N ARG A 302 54.57 -34.58 -51.30
CA ARG A 302 55.54 -35.01 -52.32
C ARG A 302 56.50 -33.98 -53.00
N LEU A 303 57.75 -34.45 -53.09
CA LEU A 303 58.97 -33.94 -53.76
C LEU A 303 59.83 -32.96 -52.95
#